data_AF-A0A176J2W8-F1
#
_entry.id   AF-A0A176J2W8-F1
#
_cell.length_a   1.000
_cell.length_b   1.000
_cell.length_c   1.000
_cell.angle_alpha   90.00
_cell.angle_beta   90.00
_cell.angle_gamma   90.00
#
_symmetry.space_group_name_H-M   'P 1'
#
loop_
_entity.id
_entity.type
_entity.pdbx_description
1 polymer ?
#
loop_
_entity_poly.entity_id
_entity_poly.type
_entity_poly.pdbx_seq_one_letter_code
_entity_poly.pdbx_strand_id
1 'polypeptide(L)'
;MKAAAVPIKNQMNGVFVHVKNLKASVAWYFDLLGQEADLDKVHSPVCNIPINGTTSLTLDDHSFDAQFKESISGNPIFNLYAPEIEEAYAFVKNKEIKIVRELEWAGETAWFNIQDPDGNVIMIANC
;
A
#
# COMPACT_ATOMS: atom_id res chain seq x y z
N MET A 1 5.77 43.06 0.76
CA MET A 1 5.39 42.15 -0.35
C MET A 1 4.78 40.91 0.28
N LYS A 2 3.54 40.52 -0.06
CA LYS A 2 3.00 39.22 0.38
C LYS A 2 3.80 38.14 -0.36
N ALA A 3 4.41 37.21 0.37
CA ALA A 3 4.94 36.00 -0.24
C ALA A 3 3.82 35.36 -1.07
N ALA A 4 4.09 35.05 -2.34
CA ALA A 4 3.13 34.34 -3.18
C ALA A 4 2.81 33.02 -2.48
N ALA A 5 1.52 32.75 -2.23
CA ALA A 5 1.11 31.49 -1.64
C ALA A 5 1.54 30.35 -2.57
N VAL A 6 2.29 29.39 -2.06
CA VAL A 6 2.68 28.21 -2.83
C VAL A 6 1.41 27.41 -3.13
N PRO A 7 1.05 27.16 -4.41
CA PRO A 7 -0.23 26.54 -4.78
C PRO A 7 -0.22 25.00 -4.62
N ILE A 8 0.80 24.45 -3.96
CA ILE A 8 0.94 23.03 -3.64
C ILE A 8 1.21 22.94 -2.13
N LYS A 9 0.34 22.24 -1.41
CA LYS A 9 0.50 22.04 0.03
C LYS A 9 1.59 21.01 0.30
N ASN A 10 2.40 21.24 1.33
CA ASN A 10 3.35 20.25 1.85
C ASN A 10 2.61 19.16 2.64
N GLN A 11 1.80 18.35 1.94
CA GLN A 11 0.97 17.31 2.52
C GLN A 11 0.71 16.24 1.45
N MET A 12 0.91 14.98 1.82
CA MET A 12 0.48 13.86 0.98
C MET A 12 -1.03 13.75 1.04
N ASN A 13 -1.68 13.73 -0.13
CA ASN A 13 -3.14 13.59 -0.22
C ASN A 13 -3.56 12.12 -0.37
N GLY A 14 -2.87 11.35 -1.21
CA GLY A 14 -3.18 9.96 -1.44
C GLY A 14 -2.11 9.23 -2.23
N VAL A 15 -2.11 7.91 -2.11
CA VAL A 15 -1.31 6.96 -2.88
C VAL A 15 -2.24 6.14 -3.77
N PHE A 16 -1.86 5.98 -5.03
CA PHE A 16 -2.55 5.11 -5.98
C PHE A 16 -1.69 3.88 -6.25
N VAL A 17 -2.27 2.69 -6.06
CA VAL A 17 -1.62 1.41 -6.33
C VAL A 17 -2.32 0.76 -7.52
N HIS A 18 -1.56 0.43 -8.54
CA HIS A 18 -2.10 -0.20 -9.74
C HIS A 18 -2.18 -1.70 -9.55
N VAL A 19 -3.33 -2.27 -9.88
CA VAL A 19 -3.66 -3.68 -9.65
C VAL A 19 -4.31 -4.29 -10.88
N LYS A 20 -4.17 -5.59 -11.11
CA LYS A 20 -4.78 -6.26 -12.28
C LYS A 20 -6.21 -6.70 -12.00
N ASN A 21 -6.53 -7.03 -10.76
CA ASN A 21 -7.84 -7.52 -10.36
C ASN A 21 -8.31 -6.82 -9.08
N LEU A 22 -9.11 -5.77 -9.26
CA LEU A 22 -9.53 -4.89 -8.17
C LEU A 22 -10.12 -5.65 -6.97
N LYS A 23 -11.03 -6.60 -7.20
CA LYS A 23 -11.68 -7.35 -6.11
C LYS A 23 -10.69 -8.23 -5.35
N ALA A 24 -9.81 -8.93 -6.07
CA ALA A 24 -8.80 -9.78 -5.45
C ALA A 24 -7.81 -8.95 -4.62
N SER A 25 -7.36 -7.81 -5.15
CA SER A 25 -6.44 -6.93 -4.45
C SER A 25 -7.11 -6.25 -3.26
N VAL A 26 -8.36 -5.79 -3.37
CA VAL A 26 -9.12 -5.27 -2.21
C VAL A 26 -9.20 -6.31 -1.10
N ALA A 27 -9.56 -7.57 -1.42
CA ALA A 27 -9.61 -8.64 -0.43
C ALA A 27 -8.25 -8.82 0.27
N TRP A 28 -7.16 -8.81 -0.50
CA TRP A 28 -5.81 -8.97 0.03
C TRP A 28 -5.38 -7.81 0.94
N TYR A 29 -5.62 -6.56 0.54
CA TYR A 29 -5.28 -5.38 1.35
C TYR A 29 -6.12 -5.29 2.63
N PHE A 30 -7.39 -5.67 2.57
CA PHE A 30 -8.23 -5.76 3.78
C PHE A 30 -7.74 -6.85 4.73
N ASP A 31 -7.41 -8.04 4.23
CA ASP A 31 -6.88 -9.14 5.05
C ASP A 31 -5.53 -8.80 5.70
N LEU A 32 -4.63 -8.12 4.96
CA LEU A 32 -3.37 -7.60 5.50
C LEU A 32 -3.60 -6.64 6.68
N LEU A 33 -4.64 -5.81 6.58
CA LEU A 33 -5.00 -4.82 7.61
C LEU A 33 -5.94 -5.38 8.69
N GLY A 34 -6.22 -6.68 8.68
CA GLY A 34 -7.11 -7.33 9.64
C GLY A 34 -8.57 -6.89 9.54
N GLN A 35 -9.02 -6.51 8.35
CA GLN A 35 -10.38 -6.06 8.06
C GLN A 35 -11.09 -7.03 7.11
N GLU A 36 -12.42 -7.05 7.15
CA GLU A 36 -13.25 -7.79 6.20
C GLU A 36 -13.73 -6.86 5.08
N ALA A 37 -13.54 -7.28 3.82
CA ALA A 37 -14.00 -6.54 2.66
C ALA A 37 -15.42 -6.95 2.25
N ASP A 38 -16.28 -5.97 2.00
CA ASP A 38 -17.54 -6.18 1.28
C ASP A 38 -17.28 -6.09 -0.23
N LEU A 39 -16.97 -7.24 -0.85
CA LEU A 39 -16.59 -7.32 -2.27
C LEU A 39 -17.73 -6.99 -3.24
N ASP A 40 -18.98 -6.92 -2.76
CA ASP A 40 -20.12 -6.49 -3.58
C ASP A 40 -20.13 -4.96 -3.78
N LYS A 41 -19.48 -4.21 -2.87
CA LYS A 41 -19.28 -2.76 -2.99
C LYS A 41 -18.04 -2.36 -3.78
N VAL A 42 -17.23 -3.32 -4.23
CA VAL A 42 -16.03 -3.06 -5.02
C VAL A 42 -16.41 -2.95 -6.49
N HIS A 43 -16.23 -1.75 -7.04
CA HIS A 43 -16.54 -1.41 -8.42
C HIS A 43 -15.35 -0.74 -9.09
N SER A 44 -15.05 -1.16 -10.31
CA SER A 44 -14.05 -0.54 -11.16
C SER A 44 -14.37 0.93 -11.45
N PRO A 45 -13.36 1.79 -11.68
CA PRO A 45 -11.95 1.40 -11.78
C PRO A 45 -11.17 1.46 -10.47
N VAL A 46 -11.72 2.13 -9.45
CA VAL A 46 -11.00 2.41 -8.20
C VAL A 46 -11.73 1.96 -6.96
N CYS A 47 -10.97 1.54 -5.96
CA CYS A 47 -11.47 1.26 -4.62
C CYS A 47 -10.56 1.87 -3.56
N ASN A 48 -11.12 2.59 -2.59
CA ASN A 48 -10.37 3.14 -1.47
C ASN A 48 -10.24 2.09 -0.36
N ILE A 49 -9.00 1.89 0.10
CA ILE A 49 -8.72 1.08 1.28
C ILE A 49 -8.87 1.97 2.53
N PRO A 50 -9.64 1.54 3.54
CA PRO A 50 -9.80 2.29 4.77
C PRO A 50 -8.49 2.28 5.56
N ILE A 51 -7.81 3.43 5.57
CA ILE A 51 -6.60 3.68 6.36
C ILE A 51 -6.79 4.85 7.30
N ASN A 52 -6.14 4.80 8.47
CA ASN A 52 -6.16 5.90 9.43
C ASN A 52 -5.24 7.03 8.98
N GLY A 53 -5.65 8.28 9.23
CA GLY A 53 -4.87 9.48 8.92
C GLY A 53 -5.49 10.36 7.83
N THR A 54 -4.69 11.25 7.26
CA THR A 54 -5.16 12.22 6.23
C THR A 54 -4.88 11.79 4.80
N THR A 55 -4.04 10.77 4.62
CA THR A 55 -3.65 10.26 3.30
C THR A 55 -4.59 9.12 2.93
N SER A 56 -5.08 9.07 1.69
CA SER A 56 -5.86 7.92 1.19
C SER A 56 -4.97 6.86 0.53
N LEU A 57 -5.41 5.61 0.55
CA LEU A 57 -4.84 4.53 -0.25
C LEU A 57 -5.90 4.05 -1.24
N THR A 58 -5.63 4.20 -2.54
CA THR A 58 -6.57 3.88 -3.62
C THR A 58 -5.98 2.78 -4.49
N LEU A 59 -6.71 1.69 -4.69
CA LEU A 59 -6.39 0.68 -5.69
C LEU A 59 -7.06 1.09 -7.02
N ASP A 60 -6.34 0.97 -8.13
CA ASP A 60 -6.79 1.34 -9.47
C ASP A 60 -6.51 0.21 -10.46
N ASP A 61 -7.56 -0.33 -11.08
CA ASP A 61 -7.45 -1.42 -12.06
C ASP A 61 -7.26 -0.97 -13.51
N HIS A 62 -7.27 0.34 -13.76
CA HIS A 62 -7.13 0.92 -15.11
C HIS A 62 -8.09 0.35 -16.16
N SER A 63 -9.23 -0.22 -15.74
CA SER A 63 -10.24 -0.78 -16.67
C SER A 63 -10.79 0.23 -17.69
N PHE A 64 -10.59 1.53 -17.44
CA PHE A 64 -10.93 2.62 -18.35
C PHE A 64 -9.87 2.90 -19.43
N ASP A 65 -8.65 2.40 -19.28
CA ASP A 65 -7.53 2.65 -20.20
C ASP A 65 -6.97 1.34 -20.78
N ALA A 66 -7.44 1.01 -21.98
CA ALA A 66 -7.00 -0.17 -22.72
C ALA A 66 -5.52 -0.12 -23.16
N GLN A 67 -4.85 1.03 -23.07
CA GLN A 67 -3.43 1.17 -23.41
C GLN A 67 -2.52 1.07 -22.19
N PHE A 68 -3.09 1.02 -20.99
CA PHE A 68 -2.33 0.92 -19.76
C PHE A 68 -1.46 -0.35 -19.77
N LYS A 69 -0.18 -0.16 -19.46
CA LYS A 69 0.77 -1.24 -19.25
C LYS A 69 1.32 -1.09 -17.85
N GLU A 70 1.05 -2.09 -17.04
CA GLU A 70 1.57 -2.16 -15.69
C GLU A 70 3.11 -2.19 -15.72
N SER A 71 3.72 -1.39 -14.85
CA SER A 71 5.16 -1.39 -14.63
C SER A 71 5.40 -1.65 -13.15
N ILE A 72 5.85 -2.86 -12.83
CA ILE A 72 6.16 -3.26 -11.46
C ILE A 72 7.55 -2.76 -11.12
N SER A 73 7.63 -1.88 -10.13
CA SER A 73 8.89 -1.44 -9.52
C SER A 73 9.35 -2.47 -8.49
N GLY A 74 10.65 -2.79 -8.47
CA GLY A 74 11.26 -3.58 -7.39
C GLY A 74 11.45 -2.80 -6.08
N ASN A 75 11.19 -1.49 -6.09
CA ASN A 75 11.28 -0.61 -4.92
C ASN A 75 9.91 -0.43 -4.27
N PRO A 76 9.85 -0.25 -2.93
CA PRO A 76 8.62 -0.01 -2.21
C PRO A 76 7.93 1.27 -2.71
N ILE A 77 6.62 1.20 -2.93
CA ILE A 77 5.81 2.31 -3.44
C ILE A 77 5.14 3.15 -2.33
N PHE A 78 4.97 2.56 -1.15
CA PHE A 78 4.58 3.24 0.09
C PHE A 78 4.98 2.38 1.29
N ASN A 79 4.76 2.90 2.51
CA ASN A 79 4.94 2.13 3.74
C ASN A 79 3.66 2.04 4.58
N LEU A 80 3.57 0.98 5.37
CA LEU A 80 2.60 0.83 6.45
C LEU A 80 3.34 0.84 7.80
N TYR A 81 2.72 1.47 8.77
CA TYR A 81 3.25 1.62 10.12
C TYR A 81 3.06 0.34 10.95
N ALA A 82 4.15 -0.15 11.53
CA ALA A 82 4.18 -1.29 12.43
C ALA A 82 5.05 -0.95 13.66
N PRO A 83 4.46 -0.48 14.78
CA PRO A 83 5.23 -0.08 15.96
C PRO A 83 6.06 -1.24 16.53
N GLU A 84 5.48 -2.43 16.55
CA GLU A 84 6.13 -3.68 16.96
C GLU A 84 6.55 -4.46 15.71
N ILE A 85 7.72 -4.13 15.15
CA ILE A 85 8.14 -4.60 13.83
C ILE A 85 8.34 -6.13 13.76
N GLU A 86 8.80 -6.74 14.85
CA GLU A 86 9.04 -8.19 14.92
C GLU A 86 7.72 -8.97 14.93
N GLU A 87 6.70 -8.45 15.61
CA GLU A 87 5.35 -9.02 15.61
C GLU A 87 4.72 -8.92 14.21
N ALA A 88 4.86 -7.77 13.55
CA ALA A 88 4.38 -7.58 12.18
C ALA A 88 5.07 -8.53 11.18
N TYR A 89 6.38 -8.75 11.33
CA TYR A 89 7.14 -9.67 10.50
C TYR A 89 6.70 -11.12 10.71
N ALA A 90 6.47 -11.55 11.96
CA ALA A 90 5.91 -12.88 12.25
C ALA A 90 4.48 -13.05 11.70
N PHE A 91 3.64 -12.02 11.82
CA PHE A 91 2.29 -12.00 11.26
C PHE A 91 2.28 -12.21 9.75
N VAL A 92 3.13 -11.48 9.02
CA VAL A 92 3.27 -11.61 7.56
C VAL A 92 3.73 -13.02 7.17
N LYS A 93 4.70 -13.61 7.90
CA LYS A 93 5.14 -14.99 7.66
C LYS A 93 4.02 -16.00 7.87
N ASN A 94 3.25 -15.85 8.93
CA ASN A 94 2.14 -16.76 9.24
C ASN A 94 1.00 -16.67 8.21
N LYS A 95 0.83 -15.52 7.57
CA LYS A 95 -0.08 -15.32 6.43
C LYS A 95 0.48 -15.81 5.09
N GLU A 96 1.71 -16.35 5.07
CA GLU A 96 2.41 -16.78 3.85
C GLU A 96 2.54 -15.67 2.80
N ILE A 97 2.56 -14.42 3.23
CA ILE A 97 2.78 -13.28 2.35
C ILE A 97 4.25 -13.25 1.93
N LYS A 98 4.48 -13.01 0.64
CA LYS A 98 5.83 -13.00 0.07
C LYS A 98 6.64 -11.83 0.62
N ILE A 99 7.67 -12.16 1.39
CA ILE A 99 8.71 -11.22 1.82
C ILE A 99 9.76 -11.13 0.70
N VAL A 100 10.01 -9.92 0.20
CA VAL A 100 10.99 -9.64 -0.86
C VAL A 100 12.25 -8.95 -0.35
N ARG A 101 12.20 -8.45 0.89
CA ARG A 101 13.37 -8.00 1.65
C ARG A 101 13.16 -8.38 3.09
N GLU A 102 14.13 -9.07 3.67
CA GLU A 102 14.09 -9.51 5.06
C GLU A 102 14.11 -8.34 6.04
N LEU A 103 13.76 -8.60 7.30
CA LEU A 103 13.80 -7.61 8.37
C LEU A 103 15.23 -7.09 8.57
N GLU A 104 15.38 -5.78 8.44
CA GLU A 104 16.63 -5.05 8.60
C GLU A 104 16.47 -3.93 9.63
N TRP A 105 17.58 -3.62 10.30
CA TRP A 105 17.68 -2.55 11.30
C TRP A 105 18.73 -1.52 10.87
N ALA A 106 18.39 -0.23 10.98
CA ALA A 106 19.33 0.88 10.93
C ALA A 106 19.09 1.82 12.12
N GLY A 107 19.88 1.63 13.18
CA GLY A 107 19.66 2.33 14.44
C GLY A 107 18.35 1.89 15.09
N GLU A 108 17.47 2.84 15.40
CA GLU A 108 16.15 2.59 15.99
C GLU A 108 15.05 2.34 14.94
N THR A 109 15.38 2.51 13.66
CA THR A 109 14.46 2.25 12.54
C THR A 109 14.64 0.82 12.04
N ALA A 110 13.52 0.14 11.83
CA ALA A 110 13.46 -1.21 11.29
C ALA A 110 12.42 -1.30 10.18
N TRP A 111 12.71 -2.10 9.17
CA TRP A 111 11.78 -2.33 8.07
C TRP A 111 11.99 -3.70 7.41
N PHE A 112 10.98 -4.14 6.69
CA PHE A 112 11.05 -5.22 5.72
C PHE A 112 10.12 -4.91 4.55
N ASN A 113 10.27 -5.62 3.44
CA ASN A 113 9.40 -5.41 2.27
C ASN A 113 8.63 -6.67 1.94
N ILE A 114 7.33 -6.50 1.69
CA ILE A 114 6.42 -7.53 1.20
C ILE A 114 5.99 -7.22 -0.23
N GLN A 115 5.41 -8.21 -0.89
CA GLN A 115 4.86 -8.09 -2.23
C GLN A 115 3.38 -8.48 -2.23
N ASP A 116 2.55 -7.63 -2.85
CA ASP A 116 1.13 -7.93 -3.09
C ASP A 116 0.95 -8.90 -4.27
N PRO A 117 -0.29 -9.39 -4.55
CA PRO A 117 -0.54 -10.34 -5.63
C PRO A 117 -0.18 -9.83 -7.03
N ASP A 118 -0.14 -8.51 -7.21
CA ASP A 118 0.15 -7.86 -8.49
C ASP A 118 1.64 -7.59 -8.69
N GLY A 119 2.44 -7.73 -7.63
CA GLY A 119 3.88 -7.56 -7.64
C GLY A 119 4.35 -6.24 -7.02
N ASN A 120 3.43 -5.38 -6.57
CA ASN A 120 3.79 -4.12 -5.92
C ASN A 120 4.51 -4.40 -4.61
N VAL A 121 5.55 -3.61 -4.33
CA VAL A 121 6.35 -3.74 -3.12
C VAL A 121 5.82 -2.76 -2.07
N ILE A 122 5.50 -3.28 -0.89
CA ILE A 122 5.04 -2.49 0.27
C ILE A 122 6.10 -2.62 1.36
N MET A 123 6.53 -1.48 1.91
CA MET A 123 7.40 -1.47 3.08
C MET A 123 6.57 -1.55 4.35
N ILE A 124 6.97 -2.37 5.30
CA ILE A 124 6.44 -2.34 6.66
C ILE A 124 7.56 -1.76 7.54
N ALA A 125 7.27 -0.68 8.28
CA ALA A 125 8.28 0.07 9.03
C ALA A 125 7.75 0.57 10.37
N ASN A 126 8.63 0.74 11.35
CA ASN A 126 8.28 1.22 12.70
C ASN A 126 8.32 2.74 12.87
N CYS A 127 8.57 3.52 11.80
CA CYS A 127 8.57 4.98 11.80
C CYS A 127 8.31 5.56 10.40
#